data_AF-A0A4U1CRE6-F1
#
_entry.id   AF-A0A4U1CRE6-F1
#
_cell.length_a   1.000
_cell.length_b   1.000
_cell.length_c   1.000
_cell.angle_alpha   90.00
_cell.angle_beta   90.00
_cell.angle_gamma   90.00
#
_symmetry.space_group_name_H-M   'P 1'
#
loop_
_entity.id
_entity.type
_entity.pdbx_description
1 polymer ?
#
loop_
_entity_poly.entity_id
_entity_poly.type
_entity_poly.pdbx_seq_one_letter_code
_entity_poly.pdbx_strand_id
1 'polypeptide(L)'
;MTQGKKFLMMAMALPLLVTGCELFEAEPEEETKKVDNTTYTYSYTCATGKKNTIQIPNRLSSSCKANWEYYARTYGCNDANNFAEAEKRKGQCP
;
A
#
# COMPACT_ATOMS: atom_id res chain seq x y z
N MET A 1 -34.05 57.91 -2.26
CA MET A 1 -34.67 57.36 -1.03
C MET A 1 -34.33 55.87 -1.02
N THR A 2 -33.67 55.22 -0.05
CA THR A 2 -33.07 55.60 1.24
C THR A 2 -32.13 54.45 1.60
N GLN A 3 -30.96 54.74 2.18
CA GLN A 3 -30.09 53.74 2.83
C GLN A 3 -30.79 53.10 4.04
N GLY A 4 -30.52 51.83 4.31
CA GLY A 4 -30.78 51.17 5.61
C GLY A 4 -29.93 49.90 5.71
N LYS A 5 -28.71 49.99 6.24
CA LYS A 5 -28.33 49.68 7.64
C LYS A 5 -28.32 48.18 7.97
N LYS A 6 -27.10 47.64 7.95
CA LYS A 6 -26.45 46.74 8.94
C LYS A 6 -27.39 46.02 9.92
N PHE A 7 -27.34 44.69 9.97
CA PHE A 7 -27.36 43.89 11.21
C PHE A 7 -26.81 42.50 10.84
N LEU A 8 -25.55 42.20 11.16
CA LEU A 8 -25.02 41.69 12.43
C LEU A 8 -24.92 40.16 12.36
N MET A 9 -23.68 39.69 12.31
CA MET A 9 -23.30 38.29 12.49
C MET A 9 -23.90 37.74 13.78
N MET A 10 -24.70 36.69 13.68
CA MET A 10 -25.16 35.92 14.83
C MET A 10 -24.18 34.76 15.03
N ALA A 11 -23.11 35.07 15.76
CA ALA A 11 -22.28 34.07 16.40
C ALA A 11 -23.13 33.30 17.41
N MET A 12 -23.48 32.05 17.10
CA MET A 12 -23.95 31.10 18.10
C MET A 12 -22.72 30.48 18.75
N ALA A 13 -22.32 31.07 19.86
CA ALA A 13 -21.47 30.45 20.86
C ALA A 13 -22.35 29.96 22.02
N LEU A 14 -21.91 28.83 22.61
CA LEU A 14 -22.25 28.23 23.91
C LEU A 14 -23.35 27.15 23.96
N PRO A 15 -23.27 26.16 24.88
CA PRO A 15 -22.10 25.60 25.58
C PRO A 15 -22.05 24.06 25.65
N LEU A 16 -20.83 23.58 25.85
CA LEU A 16 -20.37 22.32 26.44
C LEU A 16 -21.44 21.48 27.18
N LEU A 17 -21.73 20.30 26.62
CA LEU A 17 -22.10 19.11 27.40
C LEU A 17 -21.04 18.05 27.16
N VAL A 18 -20.10 17.99 28.10
CA VAL A 18 -19.12 16.93 28.27
C VAL A 18 -19.85 15.71 28.83
N THR A 19 -19.96 14.64 28.07
CA THR A 19 -19.89 13.25 28.55
C THR A 19 -19.83 12.29 27.36
N GLY A 20 -18.72 11.55 27.21
CA GLY A 20 -18.77 10.17 26.75
C GLY A 20 -18.18 9.85 25.37
N CYS A 21 -17.12 9.05 25.40
CA CYS A 21 -16.49 8.30 24.31
C CYS A 21 -15.56 9.09 23.38
N GLU A 22 -14.30 9.06 23.78
CA GLU A 22 -13.12 9.05 22.92
C GLU A 22 -13.40 8.27 21.62
N LEU A 23 -13.63 9.01 20.55
CA LEU A 23 -13.41 8.50 19.21
C LEU A 23 -12.30 9.36 18.62
N PHE A 24 -11.10 9.08 19.12
CA PHE A 24 -9.85 9.38 18.45
C PHE A 24 -9.95 8.71 17.08
N GLU A 25 -10.50 9.44 16.10
CA GLU A 25 -10.45 9.05 14.70
C GLU A 25 -8.99 9.19 14.30
N ALA A 26 -8.21 8.16 14.66
CA ALA A 26 -6.90 7.93 14.12
C ALA A 26 -7.10 7.77 12.62
N GLU A 27 -6.89 8.88 11.90
CA GLU A 27 -6.47 8.80 10.52
C GLU A 27 -5.41 7.70 10.46
N PRO A 28 -5.52 6.70 9.58
CA PRO A 28 -4.50 5.67 9.49
C PRO A 28 -3.21 6.41 9.17
N GLU A 29 -2.33 6.47 10.17
CA GLU A 29 -0.97 6.92 10.01
C GLU A 29 -0.46 6.13 8.81
N GLU A 30 -0.29 6.80 7.67
CA GLU A 30 0.60 6.29 6.66
C GLU A 30 1.95 6.27 7.36
N GLU A 31 2.26 5.12 7.99
CA GLU A 31 3.62 4.74 8.31
C GLU A 31 4.40 5.08 7.06
N THR A 32 5.16 6.17 7.11
CA THR A 32 6.20 6.45 6.14
C THR A 32 7.19 5.34 6.33
N LYS A 33 6.90 4.18 5.73
CA LYS A 33 7.74 3.01 5.69
C LYS A 33 9.06 3.55 5.20
N LYS A 34 10.08 3.47 6.05
CA LYS A 34 11.46 3.72 5.64
C LYS A 34 11.63 3.02 4.30
N VAL A 35 11.85 3.80 3.24
CA VAL A 35 12.04 3.26 1.91
C VAL A 35 13.42 2.62 1.94
N ASP A 36 13.46 1.34 2.32
CA ASP A 36 14.65 0.53 2.25
C ASP A 36 15.00 0.34 0.77
N ASN A 37 15.85 1.23 0.25
CA ASN A 37 16.36 1.22 -1.13
C ASN A 37 17.21 -0.02 -1.46
N THR A 38 17.37 -0.94 -0.51
CA THR A 38 18.03 -2.24 -0.70
C THR A 38 17.18 -3.19 -1.54
N THR A 39 15.87 -2.96 -1.60
CA THR A 39 14.90 -3.76 -2.35
C THR A 39 14.01 -2.86 -3.22
N TYR A 40 13.34 -3.45 -4.20
CA TYR A 40 12.24 -2.81 -4.91
C TYR A 40 10.99 -3.66 -4.78
N THR A 41 9.83 -2.99 -4.73
CA THR A 41 8.53 -3.64 -4.69
C THR A 41 8.16 -4.12 -6.08
N TYR A 42 8.08 -5.44 -6.26
CA TYR A 42 7.49 -6.04 -7.45
C TYR A 42 6.02 -6.37 -7.19
N SER A 43 5.13 -5.83 -8.02
CA SER A 43 3.68 -6.04 -7.94
C SER A 43 3.20 -6.84 -9.14
N TYR A 44 2.37 -7.85 -8.90
CA TYR A 44 1.80 -8.69 -9.96
C TYR A 44 0.34 -9.04 -9.66
N THR A 45 -0.41 -9.33 -10.71
CA THR A 45 -1.82 -9.72 -10.62
C THR A 45 -1.97 -11.13 -11.17
N CYS A 46 -2.61 -12.00 -10.38
CA CYS A 46 -2.94 -13.35 -10.81
C CYS A 46 -4.14 -13.35 -11.76
N ALA A 47 -4.31 -14.42 -12.54
CA ALA A 47 -5.46 -14.58 -13.43
C ALA A 47 -6.82 -14.53 -12.69
N THR A 48 -6.82 -14.83 -11.39
CA THR A 48 -7.99 -14.68 -10.49
C THR A 48 -8.32 -13.23 -10.12
N GLY A 49 -7.52 -12.26 -10.56
CA GLY A 49 -7.66 -10.84 -10.21
C GLY A 49 -7.00 -10.45 -8.88
N LYS A 50 -6.48 -11.42 -8.11
CA LYS A 50 -5.76 -11.13 -6.86
C LYS A 50 -4.42 -10.43 -7.17
N LYS A 51 -4.23 -9.26 -6.57
CA LYS A 51 -2.95 -8.53 -6.58
C LYS A 51 -2.07 -9.00 -5.43
N ASN A 52 -0.80 -9.21 -5.71
CA ASN A 52 0.22 -9.55 -4.72
C ASN A 52 1.46 -8.69 -4.94
N THR A 53 2.24 -8.52 -3.89
CA THR A 53 3.50 -7.77 -3.93
C THR A 53 4.60 -8.53 -3.19
N ILE A 54 5.84 -8.40 -3.65
CA ILE A 54 7.03 -8.90 -2.95
C ILE A 54 8.17 -7.88 -3.01
N GLN A 55 9.11 -7.96 -2.09
CA GLN A 55 10.34 -7.18 -2.11
C GLN A 55 11.46 -7.98 -2.76
N ILE A 56 12.11 -7.44 -3.78
CA ILE A 56 13.22 -8.08 -4.48
C ILE A 56 14.49 -7.25 -4.29
N PRO A 57 15.63 -7.85 -3.88
CA PRO A 57 16.87 -7.09 -3.68
C PRO A 57 17.40 -6.42 -4.94
N ASN A 58 17.76 -5.14 -4.83
CA ASN A 58 18.31 -4.35 -5.93
C ASN A 58 19.69 -4.82 -6.39
N ARG A 59 20.46 -5.44 -5.48
CA ARG A 59 21.81 -5.98 -5.73
C ARG A 59 21.86 -7.17 -6.70
N LEU A 60 20.72 -7.80 -6.99
CA LEU A 60 20.68 -8.93 -7.91
C LEU A 60 20.92 -8.48 -9.36
N SER A 61 21.50 -9.36 -10.17
CA SER A 61 21.57 -9.16 -11.62
C SER A 61 20.16 -9.11 -12.22
N SER A 62 20.01 -8.49 -13.40
CA SER A 62 18.72 -8.41 -14.09
C SER A 62 18.12 -9.81 -14.37
N SER A 63 18.96 -10.79 -14.70
CA SER A 63 18.52 -12.18 -14.89
C SER A 63 17.95 -12.78 -13.59
N CYS A 64 18.61 -12.52 -12.46
CA CYS A 64 18.12 -13.01 -11.19
C CYS A 64 16.86 -12.31 -10.73
N LYS A 65 16.73 -11.00 -10.96
CA LYS A 65 15.47 -10.29 -10.72
C LYS A 65 14.31 -10.95 -11.47
N ALA A 66 14.48 -11.21 -12.76
CA ALA A 66 13.45 -11.89 -13.57
C ALA A 66 13.12 -13.31 -13.04
N ASN A 67 14.11 -14.07 -12.58
CA ASN A 67 13.88 -15.38 -11.98
C ASN A 67 13.10 -15.29 -10.66
N TRP A 68 13.42 -14.32 -9.80
CA TRP A 68 12.68 -14.05 -8.56
C TRP A 68 11.23 -13.60 -8.85
N GLU A 69 11.02 -12.74 -9.84
CA GLU A 69 9.68 -12.31 -10.30
C GLU A 69 8.86 -13.49 -10.84
N TYR A 70 9.48 -14.36 -11.64
CA TYR A 70 8.83 -15.57 -12.16
C TYR A 70 8.43 -16.52 -11.03
N TYR A 71 9.34 -16.75 -10.09
CA TYR A 71 9.08 -17.57 -8.92
C TYR A 71 7.89 -17.04 -8.12
N ALA A 72 7.90 -15.75 -7.82
CA ALA A 72 6.85 -15.10 -7.04
C ALA A 72 5.49 -15.17 -7.73
N ARG A 73 5.42 -14.93 -9.05
CA ARG A 73 4.17 -15.09 -9.80
C ARG A 73 3.66 -16.53 -9.78
N THR A 74 4.57 -17.48 -10.02
CA THR A 74 4.19 -18.89 -10.11
C THR A 74 3.59 -19.37 -8.79
N TYR A 75 4.29 -19.18 -7.68
CA TYR A 75 3.82 -19.61 -6.36
C TYR A 75 2.70 -18.73 -5.81
N GLY A 76 2.79 -17.41 -6.00
CA GLY A 76 1.76 -16.47 -5.54
C GLY A 76 0.42 -16.63 -6.25
N CYS A 77 0.41 -17.13 -7.49
CA CYS A 77 -0.79 -17.44 -8.25
C CYS A 77 -1.15 -18.92 -8.29
N ASN A 78 -0.42 -19.77 -7.56
CA ASN A 78 -0.62 -21.22 -7.53
C ASN A 78 -0.62 -21.86 -8.94
N ASP A 79 0.27 -21.41 -9.81
CA ASP A 79 0.45 -21.94 -11.17
C ASP A 79 1.26 -23.25 -11.13
N ALA A 80 0.59 -24.33 -10.71
CA ALA A 80 1.20 -25.62 -10.44
C ALA A 80 1.93 -26.23 -11.64
N ASN A 81 1.51 -25.89 -12.87
CA ASN A 81 2.15 -26.37 -14.09
C ASN A 81 3.60 -25.88 -14.22
N ASN A 82 3.92 -24.76 -13.57
CA ASN A 82 5.20 -24.06 -13.71
C ASN A 82 6.10 -24.15 -12.47
N PHE A 83 5.70 -24.87 -11.40
CA PHE A 83 6.48 -24.96 -10.16
C PHE A 83 7.88 -25.52 -10.36
N ALA A 84 8.03 -26.61 -11.11
CA ALA A 84 9.33 -27.23 -11.35
C ALA A 84 10.31 -26.27 -12.05
N GLU A 85 9.81 -25.50 -13.02
CA GLU A 85 10.62 -24.50 -13.71
C GLU A 85 10.93 -23.28 -12.83
N ALA A 86 9.96 -22.85 -12.01
CA ALA A 86 10.16 -21.77 -11.05
C ALA A 86 11.28 -22.10 -10.06
N GLU A 87 11.28 -23.30 -9.46
CA GLU A 87 12.34 -23.77 -8.57
C GLU A 87 13.70 -23.82 -9.28
N LYS A 88 13.75 -24.37 -10.49
CA LYS A 88 14.99 -24.41 -11.28
C LYS A 88 15.55 -23.01 -11.54
N ARG A 89 14.71 -22.05 -11.91
CA ARG A 89 15.11 -20.66 -12.18
C ARG A 89 15.55 -19.96 -10.89
N LYS A 90 14.83 -20.15 -9.79
CA LYS A 90 15.17 -19.54 -8.50
C LYS A 90 16.47 -20.11 -7.92
N GLY A 91 16.74 -21.39 -8.09
CA GLY A 91 17.97 -22.06 -7.64
C GLY A 91 19.25 -21.61 -8.37
N GLN A 92 19.13 -20.92 -9.51
CA GLN A 92 20.26 -20.32 -10.22
C GLN A 92 20.69 -18.98 -9.61
N CYS A 93 19.96 -18.49 -8.61
CA CYS A 93 20.11 -17.16 -8.04
C CYS A 93 20.18 -17.23 -6.51
N PRO A 94 21.00 -16.37 -5.89
CA PRO A 94 21.00 -16.22 -4.43
C PRO A 94 19.64 -15.73 -3.92
#